data_AF-A0A2U3PDW8-F1
#
_entry.id   AF-A0A2U3PDW8-F1
#
_cell.length_a   1.000
_cell.length_b   1.000
_cell.length_c   1.000
_cell.angle_alpha   90.00
_cell.angle_beta   90.00
_cell.angle_gamma   90.00
#
_symmetry.space_group_name_H-M   'P 1'
#
loop_
_entity.id
_entity.type
_entity.pdbx_description
1 polymer ?
#
loop_
_entity_poly.entity_id
_entity_poly.type
_entity_poly.pdbx_seq_one_letter_code
_entity_poly.pdbx_strand_id
1 'polypeptide(L)'
;MAFHLIYNFDMPAPHPTEHPAHFNARSRPLGYETIVINGSYFIHRSDEPNRMHAFRDVQGLESYIGLLEGTPSWRLDLTHGGVNVDRQTGSVTPHDGSAPFTVHDAQGWSGSRPMNDMVRNADYLHIYQTAPPPYGGAWHKWIGL
;
A
#
# COMPACT_ATOMS: atom_id res chain seq x y z
N MET A 1 9.89 33.48 5.57
CA MET A 1 9.31 33.03 6.85
C MET A 1 9.73 31.59 7.05
N ALA A 2 10.54 31.31 8.06
CA ALA A 2 11.09 29.98 8.34
C ALA A 2 10.35 29.37 9.53
N PHE A 3 9.73 28.21 9.34
CA PHE A 3 9.11 27.46 10.43
C PHE A 3 10.18 26.60 11.11
N HIS A 4 10.57 26.99 12.32
CA HIS A 4 11.32 26.11 13.24
C HIS A 4 10.30 25.32 14.06
N LEU A 5 10.16 24.02 13.78
CA LEU A 5 9.50 23.07 14.67
C LEU A 5 10.60 22.32 15.43
N ILE A 6 10.88 22.77 16.65
CA ILE A 6 11.75 22.05 17.59
C ILE A 6 10.83 21.06 18.33
N TYR A 7 10.77 19.82 17.86
CA TYR A 7 10.21 18.72 18.64
C TYR A 7 11.33 18.11 19.50
N ASN A 8 11.45 18.57 20.75
CA ASN A 8 12.23 17.86 21.76
C ASN A 8 11.40 16.67 22.26
N PHE A 9 11.50 15.55 21.55
CA PHE A 9 11.21 14.25 22.14
C PHE A 9 12.50 13.73 22.76
N ASP A 10 12.45 13.45 24.06
CA ASP A 10 13.48 12.68 24.76
C ASP A 10 13.44 11.27 24.16
N MET A 11 14.25 11.03 23.13
CA MET A 11 14.25 9.78 22.39
C MET A 11 15.23 8.81 23.04
N PRO A 12 14.80 7.57 23.34
CA PRO A 12 15.70 6.53 23.82
C PRO A 12 16.83 6.31 22.81
N ALA A 13 17.99 5.89 23.31
CA ALA A 13 19.20 5.70 22.52
C ALA A 13 18.93 4.87 21.25
N PRO A 14 19.57 5.21 20.10
CA PRO A 14 19.36 4.48 18.86
C PRO A 14 19.75 3.00 19.07
N HIS A 15 18.77 2.12 18.86
CA HIS A 15 19.00 0.68 18.77
C HIS A 15 20.01 0.39 17.65
N PRO A 16 20.78 -0.72 17.73
CA PRO A 16 21.73 -1.10 16.69
C PRO A 16 21.06 -1.02 15.33
N THR A 17 21.72 -0.30 14.41
CA THR A 17 21.23 0.08 13.09
C THR A 17 21.01 -1.16 12.24
N GLU A 18 19.88 -1.85 12.44
CA GLU A 18 19.36 -2.74 11.43
C GLU A 18 19.11 -1.90 10.19
N HIS A 19 19.85 -2.24 9.14
CA HIS A 19 19.91 -1.42 7.95
C HIS A 19 18.51 -1.40 7.32
N PRO A 20 17.97 -0.22 6.93
CA PRO A 20 16.69 -0.14 6.25
C PRO A 20 16.59 -1.04 5.00
N ALA A 21 17.73 -1.47 4.46
CA ALA A 21 17.83 -2.47 3.40
C ALA A 21 17.17 -3.81 3.75
N HIS A 22 17.27 -4.29 5.00
CA HIS A 22 16.63 -5.55 5.42
C HIS A 22 15.11 -5.44 5.35
N PHE A 23 14.55 -4.41 5.99
CA PHE A 23 13.10 -4.16 5.96
C PHE A 23 12.60 -3.92 4.54
N ASN A 24 13.33 -3.12 3.74
CA ASN A 24 12.97 -2.84 2.36
C ASN A 24 12.99 -4.08 1.46
N ALA A 25 13.85 -5.06 1.71
CA ALA A 25 13.84 -6.32 0.96
C ALA A 25 12.52 -7.09 1.14
N ARG A 26 11.87 -6.93 2.30
CA ARG A 26 10.61 -7.58 2.65
C ARG A 26 9.39 -6.72 2.35
N SER A 27 9.43 -5.42 2.62
CA SER A 27 8.29 -4.51 2.49
C SER A 27 8.03 -4.08 1.03
N ARG A 28 9.07 -3.92 0.20
CA ARG A 28 8.91 -3.51 -1.21
C ARG A 28 8.09 -4.47 -2.06
N PRO A 29 8.29 -5.80 -1.98
CA PRO A 29 7.40 -6.75 -2.65
C PRO A 29 5.93 -6.64 -2.22
N LEU A 30 5.63 -6.04 -1.06
CA LEU A 30 4.29 -5.87 -0.51
C LEU A 30 3.68 -4.50 -0.87
N GLY A 31 4.40 -3.66 -1.64
CA GLY A 31 3.98 -2.31 -2.03
C GLY A 31 4.43 -1.19 -1.08
N TYR A 32 5.30 -1.49 -0.11
CA TYR A 32 5.71 -0.54 0.93
C TYR A 32 7.20 -0.21 0.88
N GLU A 33 7.56 0.95 1.41
CA GLU A 33 8.95 1.34 1.63
C GLU A 33 9.16 1.75 3.10
N THR A 34 10.32 1.39 3.62
CA THR A 34 10.75 1.66 4.98
C THR A 34 11.89 2.66 4.97
N ILE A 35 11.78 3.70 5.80
CA ILE A 35 12.78 4.74 6.02
C ILE A 35 13.04 4.93 7.51
N VAL A 36 14.20 5.47 7.86
CA VAL A 36 14.57 5.78 9.24
C VAL A 36 14.77 7.29 9.36
N ILE A 37 14.04 7.92 10.28
CA ILE A 37 14.14 9.36 10.54
C ILE A 37 14.34 9.55 12.04
N ASN A 38 15.43 10.19 12.42
CA ASN A 38 15.79 10.48 13.82
C ASN A 38 15.71 9.25 14.75
N GLY A 39 16.14 8.07 14.27
CA GLY A 39 16.11 6.82 15.05
C GLY A 39 14.75 6.14 15.17
N SER A 40 13.69 6.74 14.62
CA SER A 40 12.37 6.08 14.47
C SER A 40 12.25 5.43 13.11
N TYR A 41 11.51 4.33 13.04
CA TYR A 41 11.21 3.63 11.80
C TYR A 41 9.88 4.11 11.23
N PHE A 42 9.83 4.33 9.93
CA PHE A 42 8.62 4.70 9.22
C PHE A 42 8.43 3.74 8.06
N ILE A 43 7.20 3.29 7.85
CA ILE A 43 6.81 2.54 6.66
C ILE A 43 5.66 3.29 5.98
N HIS A 44 5.72 3.41 4.67
CA HIS A 44 4.67 4.03 3.86
C HIS A 44 4.43 3.21 2.61
N ARG A 45 3.29 3.43 1.97
CA ARG A 45 3.07 2.88 0.64
C ARG A 45 3.95 3.60 -0.38
N SER A 46 4.41 2.87 -1.38
CA SER A 46 5.30 3.41 -2.42
C SER A 46 4.61 4.49 -3.27
N ASP A 47 3.28 4.40 -3.42
CA ASP A 47 2.44 5.36 -4.16
C ASP A 47 1.85 6.48 -3.28
N GLU A 48 2.00 6.42 -1.96
CA GLU A 48 1.55 7.44 -1.01
C GLU A 48 2.65 7.80 0.02
N PRO A 49 3.78 8.41 -0.41
CA PRO A 49 4.93 8.66 0.48
C PRO A 49 4.61 9.59 1.66
N ASN A 50 3.56 10.39 1.55
CA ASN A 50 3.14 11.32 2.61
C ASN A 50 2.34 10.63 3.74
N ARG A 51 1.96 9.36 3.58
CA ARG A 51 1.15 8.62 4.55
C ARG A 51 1.99 7.53 5.21
N MET A 52 2.66 7.92 6.30
CA MET A 52 3.60 7.07 7.02
C MET A 52 2.99 6.47 8.28
N HIS A 53 3.29 5.20 8.56
CA HIS A 53 3.11 4.59 9.87
C HIS A 53 4.44 4.61 10.61
N ALA A 54 4.44 5.12 11.83
CA ALA A 54 5.64 5.26 12.66
C ALA A 54 5.75 4.14 13.69
N PHE A 55 6.95 3.61 13.86
CA PHE A 55 7.30 2.59 14.85
C PHE A 55 8.46 3.09 15.70
N ARG A 56 8.32 2.91 17.01
CA ARG A 56 9.33 3.33 18.00
C ARG A 56 10.48 2.35 18.12
N ASP A 57 10.27 1.11 17.69
CA ASP A 57 11.25 0.03 17.78
C ASP A 57 11.14 -0.90 16.57
N VAL A 58 12.20 -1.69 16.40
CA VAL A 58 12.31 -2.70 15.34
C VAL A 58 11.22 -3.76 15.47
N GLN A 59 10.89 -4.19 16.69
CA GLN A 59 9.95 -5.29 16.92
C GLN A 59 8.54 -4.96 16.42
N GLY A 60 8.10 -3.71 16.60
CA GLY A 60 6.82 -3.21 16.09
C GLY A 60 6.79 -3.18 14.56
N LEU A 61 7.87 -2.70 13.92
CA LEU A 61 8.00 -2.71 12.47
C LEU A 61 7.99 -4.14 11.91
N GLU A 62 8.78 -5.02 12.52
CA GLU A 62 8.87 -6.45 12.19
C GLU A 62 7.51 -7.15 12.26
N SER A 63 6.78 -6.91 13.36
CA SER A 63 5.44 -7.46 13.55
C SER A 63 4.48 -6.96 12.46
N TYR A 64 4.57 -5.68 12.09
CA TYR A 64 3.73 -5.11 11.03
C TYR A 64 4.04 -5.69 9.65
N ILE A 65 5.32 -5.82 9.30
CA ILE A 65 5.74 -6.45 8.04
C ILE A 65 5.29 -7.93 8.02
N GLY A 66 5.46 -8.66 9.11
CA GLY A 66 5.00 -10.05 9.23
C GLY A 66 3.48 -10.19 9.05
N LEU A 67 2.68 -9.24 9.54
CA LEU A 67 1.25 -9.20 9.29
C LEU A 67 0.93 -8.98 7.80
N LEU A 68 1.64 -8.07 7.13
CA LEU A 68 1.45 -7.84 5.68
C LEU A 68 1.82 -9.08 4.87
N GLU A 69 2.93 -9.75 5.19
CA GLU A 69 3.39 -10.99 4.54
C GLU A 69 2.36 -12.12 4.69
N GLY A 70 1.80 -12.28 5.88
CA GLY A 70 0.80 -13.32 6.19
C GLY A 70 -0.60 -13.03 5.65
N THR A 71 -0.86 -11.81 5.17
CA THR A 71 -2.21 -11.40 4.77
C THR A 71 -2.52 -11.81 3.33
N PRO A 72 -3.58 -12.61 3.07
CA PRO A 72 -3.96 -13.01 1.72
C PRO A 72 -4.87 -11.94 1.07
N SER A 73 -4.42 -10.68 1.05
CA SER A 73 -5.25 -9.57 0.58
C SER A 73 -4.40 -8.48 -0.05
N TRP A 74 -4.74 -8.13 -1.28
CA TRP A 74 -4.11 -7.12 -2.11
C TRP A 74 -5.12 -6.08 -2.53
N ARG A 75 -4.72 -4.82 -2.48
CA ARG A 75 -5.57 -3.68 -2.81
C ARG A 75 -4.89 -2.78 -3.83
N LEU A 76 -5.69 -2.25 -4.73
CA LEU A 76 -5.33 -1.19 -5.66
C LEU A 76 -6.31 -0.04 -5.43
N ASP A 77 -5.84 1.07 -4.86
CA ASP A 77 -6.67 2.27 -4.74
C ASP A 77 -6.63 3.03 -6.06
N LEU A 78 -7.80 3.27 -6.65
CA LEU A 78 -7.92 3.85 -8.00
C LEU A 78 -7.63 5.36 -8.03
N THR A 79 -7.67 6.05 -6.89
CA THR A 79 -7.26 7.46 -6.77
C THR A 79 -5.76 7.66 -6.94
N HIS A 80 -4.97 6.63 -6.63
CA HIS A 80 -3.52 6.59 -6.76
C HIS A 80 -3.08 5.51 -7.76
N GLY A 81 -4.04 4.76 -8.28
CA GLY A 81 -3.85 3.59 -9.12
C GLY A 81 -3.54 4.05 -10.52
N GLY A 82 -2.33 3.76 -10.99
CA GLY A 82 -1.94 3.91 -12.39
C GLY A 82 -2.68 2.93 -13.30
N VAL A 83 -4.02 2.97 -13.30
CA VAL A 83 -4.89 2.18 -14.16
C VAL A 83 -6.08 3.01 -14.63
N ASN A 84 -6.59 2.75 -15.82
CA ASN A 84 -7.88 3.25 -16.32
C ASN A 84 -8.90 2.12 -16.23
N VAL A 85 -10.16 2.43 -15.87
CA VAL A 85 -11.24 1.43 -15.85
C VAL A 85 -12.31 1.83 -16.85
N ASP A 86 -12.50 1.00 -17.88
CA ASP A 86 -13.68 1.07 -18.74
C ASP A 86 -14.88 0.50 -17.98
N ARG A 87 -15.87 1.38 -17.76
CA ARG A 87 -17.05 1.10 -16.94
C ARG A 87 -18.13 0.33 -17.69
N GLN A 88 -18.08 0.28 -19.02
CA GLN A 88 -19.03 -0.49 -19.82
C GLN A 88 -18.62 -1.96 -19.86
N THR A 89 -17.32 -2.22 -20.01
CA THR A 89 -16.78 -3.57 -20.16
C THR A 89 -16.20 -4.13 -18.87
N GLY A 90 -15.93 -3.29 -17.88
CA GLY A 90 -15.19 -3.67 -16.67
C GLY A 90 -13.69 -3.86 -16.94
N SER A 91 -13.18 -3.48 -18.11
CA SER A 91 -11.77 -3.60 -18.43
C SER A 91 -10.93 -2.60 -17.63
N VAL A 92 -9.84 -3.08 -17.04
CA VAL A 92 -8.85 -2.29 -16.32
C VAL A 92 -7.58 -2.27 -17.14
N THR A 93 -7.12 -1.10 -17.53
CA THR A 93 -5.91 -0.88 -18.35
C THR A 93 -4.84 -0.18 -17.52
N PRO A 94 -3.76 -0.88 -17.13
CA PRO A 94 -2.64 -0.27 -16.43
C PRO A 94 -1.90 0.79 -17.26
N HIS A 95 -1.45 1.85 -16.58
CA HIS A 95 -0.62 2.92 -17.17
C HIS A 95 0.83 2.51 -17.34
N ASP A 96 1.26 1.44 -16.65
CA ASP A 96 2.61 0.87 -16.77
C ASP A 96 2.81 0.04 -18.06
N GLY A 97 1.78 -0.09 -18.90
CA GLY A 97 1.81 -0.80 -20.17
C GLY A 97 1.66 -2.32 -20.05
N SER A 98 1.40 -2.84 -18.86
CA SER A 98 1.03 -4.25 -18.68
C SER A 98 -0.33 -4.57 -19.30
N ALA A 99 -0.61 -5.87 -19.46
CA ALA A 99 -1.84 -6.32 -20.11
C ALA A 99 -3.08 -5.84 -19.34
N PRO A 100 -4.15 -5.42 -20.06
CA PRO A 100 -5.41 -5.12 -19.43
C PRO A 100 -5.99 -6.39 -18.78
N PHE A 101 -6.69 -6.20 -17.67
CA PHE A 101 -7.42 -7.24 -16.94
C PHE A 101 -8.85 -6.79 -16.68
N THR A 102 -9.67 -7.57 -15.97
CA THR A 102 -11.08 -7.21 -15.75
C THR A 102 -11.37 -7.02 -14.28
N VAL A 103 -12.26 -6.10 -13.91
CA VAL A 103 -12.72 -5.93 -12.51
C VAL A 103 -13.37 -7.19 -11.95
N HIS A 104 -13.83 -8.13 -12.80
CA HIS A 104 -14.31 -9.45 -12.37
C HIS A 104 -13.21 -10.32 -11.74
N ASP A 105 -11.95 -10.03 -12.03
CA ASP A 105 -10.80 -10.65 -11.36
C ASP A 105 -10.62 -10.10 -9.93
N ALA A 106 -11.24 -8.95 -9.62
CA ALA A 106 -11.31 -8.41 -8.27
C ALA A 106 -12.45 -9.07 -7.47
N GLN A 107 -12.10 -9.59 -6.31
CA GLN A 107 -13.03 -10.24 -5.38
C GLN A 107 -13.70 -9.23 -4.42
N GLY A 108 -13.32 -7.96 -4.48
CA GLY A 108 -13.99 -6.85 -3.81
C GLY A 108 -13.67 -5.50 -4.43
N TRP A 109 -14.58 -4.53 -4.32
CA TRP A 109 -14.39 -3.14 -4.77
C TRP A 109 -15.41 -2.22 -4.06
N SER A 110 -15.07 -0.94 -3.80
CA SER A 110 -16.07 0.02 -3.27
C SER A 110 -17.00 0.50 -4.38
N GLY A 111 -18.27 0.79 -4.06
CA GLY A 111 -19.24 1.34 -5.02
C GLY A 111 -20.38 0.40 -5.42
N SER A 112 -20.39 -0.84 -4.94
CA SER A 112 -21.46 -1.81 -5.17
C SER A 112 -22.74 -1.48 -4.40
N ARG A 113 -23.56 -0.54 -4.90
CA ARG A 113 -25.01 -0.58 -4.67
C ARG A 113 -25.72 -0.69 -6.03
N PRO A 114 -26.60 -1.69 -6.22
CA PRO A 114 -27.36 -1.82 -7.45
C PRO A 114 -28.43 -0.74 -7.49
N MET A 115 -28.29 0.19 -8.42
CA MET A 115 -29.39 1.05 -8.86
C MET A 115 -29.20 1.21 -10.37
N ASN A 116 -29.82 0.31 -11.12
CA ASN A 116 -30.06 0.39 -12.55
C ASN A 116 -28.81 0.72 -13.40
N ASP A 117 -28.11 -0.33 -13.84
CA ASP A 117 -27.26 -0.35 -15.05
C ASP A 117 -26.12 0.67 -15.19
N MET A 118 -25.67 1.30 -14.10
CA MET A 118 -24.46 2.11 -14.11
C MET A 118 -23.56 1.74 -12.94
N VAL A 119 -22.49 1.00 -13.22
CA VAL A 119 -21.42 0.71 -12.27
C VAL A 119 -20.83 2.05 -11.80
N ARG A 120 -21.07 2.39 -10.52
CA ARG A 120 -20.54 3.61 -9.89
C ARG A 120 -19.02 3.54 -9.81
N ASN A 121 -18.39 4.72 -9.80
CA ASN A 121 -16.95 4.92 -9.58
C ASN A 121 -16.47 4.05 -8.41
N ALA A 122 -15.60 3.09 -8.69
CA ALA A 122 -14.88 2.36 -7.66
C ALA A 122 -13.75 3.24 -7.14
N ASP A 123 -13.54 3.28 -5.83
CA ASP A 123 -12.37 3.95 -5.24
C ASP A 123 -11.19 2.97 -5.10
N TYR A 124 -11.47 1.66 -5.07
CA TYR A 124 -10.45 0.62 -5.00
C TYR A 124 -10.91 -0.70 -5.61
N LEU A 125 -9.93 -1.54 -5.95
CA LEU A 125 -10.06 -2.97 -6.26
C LEU A 125 -9.35 -3.80 -5.18
N HIS A 126 -9.89 -4.98 -4.91
CA HIS A 126 -9.42 -5.89 -3.87
C HIS A 126 -9.38 -7.33 -4.39
N ILE A 127 -8.25 -8.02 -4.21
CA ILE A 127 -8.07 -9.44 -4.54
C ILE A 127 -7.57 -10.17 -3.29
N TYR A 128 -8.19 -11.30 -2.94
CA TYR A 128 -7.83 -12.18 -1.84
C TYR A 128 -6.94 -13.34 -2.31
N GLN A 129 -5.62 -13.12 -2.27
CA GLN A 129 -4.63 -14.16 -2.54
C GLN A 129 -3.30 -13.85 -1.86
N THR A 130 -2.48 -14.88 -1.66
CA THR A 130 -1.16 -14.73 -1.04
C THR A 130 -0.15 -14.11 -2.01
N ALA A 131 -0.10 -14.57 -3.26
CA ALA A 131 0.85 -14.10 -4.27
C ALA A 131 0.50 -12.69 -4.78
N PRO A 132 1.47 -11.88 -5.23
CA PRO A 132 1.20 -10.63 -5.92
C PRO A 132 0.25 -10.82 -7.11
N PRO A 133 -0.71 -9.91 -7.33
CA PRO A 133 -1.53 -9.91 -8.53
C PRO A 133 -0.65 -9.94 -9.78
N PRO A 134 -0.97 -10.77 -10.79
CA PRO A 134 -0.22 -10.82 -12.04
C PRO A 134 -0.52 -9.62 -12.97
N TYR A 135 -1.17 -8.60 -12.43
CA TYR A 135 -1.65 -7.42 -13.13
C TYR A 135 -0.79 -6.22 -12.75
N GLY A 136 -0.60 -5.28 -13.68
CA GLY A 136 0.08 -4.04 -13.35
C GLY A 136 -0.74 -3.11 -12.45
N GLY A 137 -0.15 -1.96 -12.17
CA GLY A 137 -0.64 -0.98 -11.19
C GLY A 137 0.01 -1.14 -9.81
N ALA A 138 -0.21 -0.14 -8.95
CA ALA A 138 0.38 -0.04 -7.62
C ALA A 138 -0.36 -0.89 -6.58
N TRP A 139 -0.39 -2.21 -6.78
CA TRP A 139 -0.94 -3.15 -5.82
C TRP A 139 -0.12 -3.17 -4.54
N HIS A 140 -0.79 -3.21 -3.39
CA HIS A 140 -0.15 -3.35 -2.09
C HIS A 140 -0.91 -4.34 -1.21
N LYS A 141 -0.20 -4.98 -0.28
CA LYS A 141 -0.83 -5.82 0.75
C LYS A 141 -1.73 -4.96 1.62
N TRP A 142 -2.92 -5.46 1.93
CA TRP A 142 -3.90 -4.73 2.72
C TRP A 142 -4.41 -5.59 3.87
N ILE A 143 -4.05 -5.22 5.09
CA ILE A 143 -4.46 -5.93 6.31
C ILE A 143 -5.85 -5.56 6.82
N GLY A 144 -6.52 -4.57 6.19
CA GLY A 144 -7.80 -4.05 6.69
C GLY A 144 -7.65 -3.31 8.03
N LEU A 145 -8.62 -2.46 8.32
CA LEU A 145 -8.95 -1.98 9.67
C LEU A 145 -10.35 -2.48 9.98
#